data_AF-A0A3M2CVR6-F1
#
_entry.id   AF-A0A3M2CVR6-F1
#
_cell.length_a   1.000
_cell.length_b   1.000
_cell.length_c   1.000
_cell.angle_alpha   90.00
_cell.angle_beta   90.00
_cell.angle_gamma   90.00
#
_symmetry.space_group_name_H-M   'P 1'
#
loop_
_entity.id
_entity.type
_entity.pdbx_description
1 polymer ?
#
loop_
_entity_poly.entity_id
_entity_poly.type
_entity_poly.pdbx_seq_one_letter_code
_entity_poly.pdbx_strand_id
1 'polypeptide(L)'
;LDAFCGCGTALVAAQNLGRQWIGIDISPTACRVMAKRLRDVCGLKEDEALWRAGRGFVVRELPFTLKQLREMPPFEFENWAINALGGQTNLAQVGDMGIDGRIFPVSAAPQKPGARAGETAPFAEFMDQWYPIQVKQKDKAGRPDIDSFEAVMVREERAKGFFVAFGFTSDAMTEIDRFFRQTGKVIVPLTVKDILDEQIAQKLA
;
A
#
# COMPACT_ATOMS: atom_id res chain seq x y z
N LEU A 1 28.56 3.29 -2.86
CA LEU A 1 27.34 3.35 -3.69
C LEU A 1 27.12 1.96 -4.24
N ASP A 2 25.93 1.40 -4.06
CA ASP A 2 25.48 0.15 -4.69
C ASP A 2 24.23 0.46 -5.51
N ALA A 3 24.32 0.31 -6.83
CA ALA A 3 23.25 0.69 -7.77
C ALA A 3 22.24 -0.43 -8.06
N PHE A 4 22.39 -1.59 -7.42
CA PHE A 4 21.47 -2.72 -7.50
C PHE A 4 21.34 -3.35 -6.10
N CYS A 5 20.99 -2.51 -5.13
CA CYS A 5 21.18 -2.86 -3.73
C CYS A 5 20.16 -3.85 -3.19
N GLY A 6 19.22 -4.35 -3.99
CA GLY A 6 18.02 -5.08 -3.56
C GLY A 6 18.17 -6.11 -2.44
N CYS A 7 19.21 -6.94 -2.45
CA CYS A 7 19.43 -7.92 -1.37
C CYS A 7 20.05 -7.30 -0.11
N GLY A 8 20.65 -6.13 -0.20
CA GLY A 8 21.24 -5.35 0.90
C GLY A 8 22.64 -5.78 1.32
N THR A 9 23.26 -6.78 0.68
CA THR A 9 24.52 -7.38 1.13
C THR A 9 25.68 -6.38 1.18
N ALA A 10 25.86 -5.58 0.13
CA ALA A 10 26.95 -4.61 0.09
C ALA A 10 26.75 -3.46 1.10
N LEU A 11 25.50 -3.04 1.32
CA LEU A 11 25.15 -2.00 2.30
C LEU A 11 25.42 -2.47 3.73
N VAL A 12 25.01 -3.69 4.07
CA VAL A 12 25.29 -4.30 5.38
C VAL A 12 26.79 -4.39 5.62
N ALA A 13 27.57 -4.84 4.63
CA ALA A 13 29.03 -4.89 4.74
C ALA A 13 29.63 -3.48 4.94
N ALA A 14 29.18 -2.49 4.17
CA ALA A 14 29.64 -1.11 4.30
C ALA A 14 29.32 -0.53 5.69
N GLN A 15 28.11 -0.77 6.21
CA GLN A 15 27.69 -0.33 7.54
C GLN A 15 28.56 -0.94 8.64
N ASN A 16 28.80 -2.25 8.59
CA ASN A 16 29.64 -2.95 9.57
C ASN A 16 31.11 -2.48 9.55
N LEU A 17 31.59 -2.03 8.38
CA LEU A 17 32.91 -1.45 8.21
C LEU A 17 32.98 0.05 8.56
N GLY A 18 31.88 0.66 9.03
CA GLY A 18 31.83 2.08 9.37
C GLY A 18 31.99 3.01 8.16
N ARG A 19 31.63 2.54 6.96
CA ARG A 19 31.72 3.33 5.72
C ARG A 19 30.41 4.05 5.42
N GLN A 20 30.50 5.19 4.74
CA GLN A 20 29.33 5.81 4.14
C GLN A 20 28.85 4.99 2.93
N TRP A 21 27.53 4.91 2.78
CA TRP A 21 26.92 4.14 1.71
C TRP A 21 25.63 4.81 1.22
N ILE A 22 25.29 4.49 -0.02
CA ILE A 22 24.01 4.79 -0.66
C ILE A 22 23.65 3.53 -1.43
N GLY A 23 22.42 3.05 -1.24
CA GLY A 23 21.82 1.98 -2.01
C GLY A 23 20.79 2.55 -2.98
N ILE A 24 20.83 2.11 -4.23
CA ILE A 24 19.85 2.44 -5.25
C ILE A 24 19.36 1.12 -5.85
N ASP A 25 18.06 1.03 -6.03
CA ASP A 25 17.42 -0.03 -6.81
C ASP A 25 16.22 0.56 -7.54
N ILE A 26 15.91 0.03 -8.72
CA ILE A 26 14.72 0.45 -9.49
C ILE A 26 13.45 -0.17 -8.91
N SER A 27 13.55 -1.34 -8.28
CA SER A 27 12.40 -2.04 -7.70
C SER A 27 12.12 -1.51 -6.28
N PRO A 28 10.93 -0.93 -6.03
CA PRO A 28 10.54 -0.52 -4.68
C PRO A 28 10.53 -1.70 -3.69
N THR A 29 10.12 -2.88 -4.15
CA THR A 29 10.17 -4.12 -3.36
C THR A 29 11.59 -4.45 -2.93
N ALA A 30 12.56 -4.33 -3.84
CA ALA A 30 13.97 -4.55 -3.55
C ALA A 30 14.50 -3.52 -2.51
N CYS A 31 14.14 -2.24 -2.64
CA CYS A 31 14.43 -1.22 -1.63
C CYS A 31 13.84 -1.57 -0.25
N ARG A 32 12.64 -2.14 -0.19
CA ARG A 32 11.99 -2.55 1.08
C ARG A 32 12.65 -3.76 1.71
N VAL A 33 13.03 -4.75 0.91
CA VAL A 33 13.81 -5.92 1.35
C VAL A 33 15.15 -5.46 1.94
N MET A 34 15.85 -4.58 1.22
CA MET A 34 17.09 -3.97 1.69
C MET A 34 16.89 -3.21 3.01
N ALA A 35 15.86 -2.37 3.10
CA ALA A 35 15.55 -1.60 4.30
C ALA A 35 15.24 -2.50 5.51
N LYS A 36 14.43 -3.54 5.29
CA LYS A 36 14.16 -4.56 6.32
C LYS A 36 15.45 -5.20 6.80
N ARG A 37 16.34 -5.58 5.88
CA ARG A 37 17.62 -6.20 6.23
C ARG A 37 18.52 -5.27 7.04
N LEU A 38 18.59 -3.99 6.71
CA LEU A 38 19.34 -3.00 7.51
C LEU A 38 18.78 -2.85 8.93
N ARG A 39 17.46 -2.90 9.10
CA ARG A 39 16.83 -2.91 10.44
C ARG A 39 17.18 -4.17 11.22
N ASP A 40 16.98 -5.34 10.62
CA ASP A 40 17.14 -6.61 11.30
C ASP A 40 18.60 -6.95 11.62
N VAL A 41 19.51 -6.69 10.67
CA VAL A 41 20.92 -7.12 10.76
C VAL A 41 21.80 -6.05 11.39
N CYS A 42 21.60 -4.78 11.03
CA CYS A 42 22.44 -3.68 11.52
C CYS A 42 21.81 -2.94 12.71
N GLY A 43 20.57 -3.26 13.10
CA GLY A 43 19.86 -2.56 14.19
C GLY A 43 19.56 -1.10 13.90
N LEU A 44 19.68 -0.67 12.63
CA LEU A 44 19.45 0.72 12.25
C LEU A 44 17.95 1.01 12.24
N LYS A 45 17.56 2.19 12.73
CA LYS A 45 16.19 2.67 12.60
C LYS A 45 16.02 3.46 11.31
N GLU A 46 14.91 3.21 10.63
CA GLU A 46 14.47 4.02 9.50
C GLU A 46 13.72 5.24 10.06
N ASP A 47 14.42 6.35 10.19
CA ASP A 47 13.93 7.57 10.84
C ASP A 47 14.74 8.78 10.38
N GLU A 48 14.06 9.86 10.01
CA GLU A 48 14.72 11.02 9.40
C GLU A 48 15.57 11.82 10.40
N ALA A 49 15.15 11.93 11.67
CA ALA A 49 15.92 12.62 12.70
C ALA A 49 17.18 11.83 13.08
N LEU A 50 17.06 10.50 13.20
CA LEU A 50 18.20 9.62 13.47
C LEU A 50 19.16 9.55 12.30
N TRP A 51 18.68 9.52 11.06
CA TRP A 51 19.53 9.61 9.88
C TRP A 51 20.32 10.91 9.83
N ARG A 52 19.70 12.07 10.08
CA ARG A 52 20.41 13.37 10.17
C ARG A 52 21.45 13.38 11.28
N ALA A 53 21.21 12.67 12.39
CA ALA A 53 22.16 12.49 13.48
C ALA A 53 23.20 11.37 13.25
N GLY A 54 23.22 10.72 12.07
CA GLY A 54 24.16 9.65 11.73
C GLY A 54 23.92 8.32 12.46
N ARG A 55 22.74 8.12 13.06
CA ARG A 55 22.35 6.93 13.85
C ARG A 55 21.22 6.12 13.23
N GLY A 56 20.81 6.46 12.02
CA GLY A 56 19.72 5.82 11.30
C GLY A 56 19.90 5.92 9.80
N PHE A 57 18.89 5.47 9.06
CA PHE A 57 18.82 5.60 7.61
C PHE A 57 17.43 6.04 7.18
N VAL A 58 17.31 6.38 5.90
CA VAL A 58 16.03 6.67 5.25
C VAL A 58 15.99 5.96 3.92
N VAL A 59 14.84 5.42 3.56
CA VAL A 59 14.55 5.03 2.18
C VAL A 59 13.83 6.19 1.53
N ARG A 60 14.39 6.69 0.44
CA ARG A 60 13.72 7.68 -0.40
C ARG A 60 13.29 6.97 -1.67
N GLU A 61 11.99 6.78 -1.84
CA GLU A 61 11.47 6.46 -3.16
C GLU A 61 11.67 7.68 -4.05
N LEU A 62 12.09 7.47 -5.31
CA LEU A 62 11.99 8.53 -6.30
C LEU A 62 10.50 8.82 -6.49
N PRO A 63 10.06 10.09 -6.44
CA PRO A 63 8.68 10.40 -6.74
C PRO A 63 8.39 9.91 -8.16
N PHE A 64 7.45 8.97 -8.30
CA PHE A 64 7.02 8.57 -9.61
C PHE A 64 6.25 9.71 -10.26
N THR A 65 6.61 10.04 -11.49
CA THR A 65 5.79 10.92 -12.31
C THR A 65 4.55 10.16 -12.78
N LEU A 66 3.45 10.89 -13.06
CA LEU A 66 2.25 10.29 -13.66
C LEU A 66 2.56 9.53 -14.96
N LYS A 67 3.56 9.98 -15.73
CA LYS A 67 4.00 9.29 -16.94
C LYS A 67 4.61 7.93 -16.63
N GLN A 68 5.52 7.86 -15.66
CA GLN A 68 6.15 6.59 -15.25
C GLN A 68 5.12 5.60 -14.70
N LEU A 69 4.13 6.07 -13.95
CA LEU A 69 3.07 5.20 -13.43
C LEU A 69 2.14 4.66 -14.53
N ARG A 70 1.97 5.38 -15.64
CA ARG A 70 1.23 4.87 -16.81
C ARG A 70 2.00 3.81 -17.58
N GLU A 71 3.32 3.96 -17.64
CA GLU A 71 4.21 3.06 -18.39
C GLU A 71 4.65 1.84 -17.56
N MET A 72 4.44 1.88 -16.25
CA MET A 72 4.75 0.79 -15.33
C MET A 72 4.01 -0.50 -15.74
N PRO A 73 4.64 -1.68 -15.67
CA PRO A 73 3.92 -2.93 -15.90
C PRO A 73 2.67 -3.04 -15.00
N PRO A 74 1.53 -3.55 -15.49
CA PRO A 74 0.27 -3.54 -14.75
C PRO A 74 0.36 -4.13 -13.34
N PHE A 75 1.04 -5.27 -13.20
CA PHE A 75 1.27 -5.92 -11.91
C PHE A 75 2.07 -5.06 -10.92
N GLU A 76 3.11 -4.38 -11.42
CA GLU A 76 3.93 -3.47 -10.60
C GLU A 76 3.12 -2.22 -10.20
N PHE A 77 2.25 -1.72 -11.08
CA PHE A 77 1.37 -0.59 -10.77
C PHE A 77 0.34 -0.94 -9.70
N GLU A 78 -0.25 -2.13 -9.78
CA GLU A 78 -1.14 -2.65 -8.74
C GLU A 78 -0.43 -2.74 -7.39
N ASN A 79 0.75 -3.35 -7.36
CA ASN A 79 1.57 -3.43 -6.16
C ASN A 79 1.91 -2.04 -5.63
N TRP A 80 2.33 -1.11 -6.48
CA TRP A 80 2.62 0.27 -6.08
C TRP A 80 1.42 0.93 -5.41
N ALA A 81 0.24 0.86 -6.03
CA ALA A 81 -0.97 1.50 -5.53
C ALA A 81 -1.42 0.89 -4.18
N ILE A 82 -1.47 -0.45 -4.08
CA ILE A 82 -1.85 -1.15 -2.84
C ILE A 82 -0.90 -0.77 -1.70
N ASN A 83 0.40 -0.76 -1.99
CA ASN A 83 1.42 -0.43 -1.00
C ASN A 83 1.38 1.04 -0.57
N ALA A 84 1.10 1.96 -1.50
CA ALA A 84 0.95 3.37 -1.19
C ALA A 84 -0.24 3.63 -0.24
N LEU A 85 -1.27 2.79 -0.31
CA LEU A 85 -2.41 2.80 0.61
C LEU A 85 -2.17 2.02 1.92
N GLY A 86 -0.97 1.45 2.13
CA GLY A 86 -0.67 0.62 3.29
C GLY A 86 -1.37 -0.75 3.29
N GLY A 87 -1.82 -1.21 2.11
CA GLY A 87 -2.47 -2.50 1.95
C GLY A 87 -1.50 -3.67 1.76
N GLN A 88 -2.06 -4.87 1.80
CA GLN A 88 -1.39 -6.13 1.48
C GLN A 88 -1.87 -6.64 0.13
N THR A 89 -0.93 -6.99 -0.75
CA THR A 89 -1.19 -7.57 -2.07
C THR A 89 -1.56 -9.04 -1.93
N ASN A 90 -2.41 -9.57 -2.82
CA ASN A 90 -2.70 -11.00 -2.84
C ASN A 90 -1.46 -11.80 -3.31
N LEU A 91 -1.22 -12.97 -2.70
CA LEU A 91 -0.06 -13.83 -3.03
C LEU A 91 -0.21 -14.53 -4.39
N ALA A 92 -1.44 -14.71 -4.86
CA ALA A 92 -1.78 -15.20 -6.18
C ALA A 92 -2.90 -14.31 -6.72
N GLN A 93 -2.84 -13.93 -8.00
CA GLN A 93 -3.83 -13.05 -8.64
C GLN A 93 -5.01 -13.80 -9.28
N VAL A 94 -4.92 -15.13 -9.35
CA VAL A 94 -5.89 -15.96 -10.07
C VAL A 94 -6.97 -16.43 -9.10
N GLY A 95 -8.22 -16.06 -9.37
CA GLY A 95 -9.37 -16.44 -8.55
C GLY A 95 -9.76 -15.39 -7.50
N ASP A 96 -9.17 -14.20 -7.56
CA ASP A 96 -9.38 -13.13 -6.57
C ASP A 96 -10.69 -12.38 -6.77
N MET A 97 -11.43 -12.72 -7.83
CA MET A 97 -12.80 -12.30 -8.09
C MET A 97 -13.01 -10.77 -7.98
N GLY A 98 -12.02 -9.97 -8.41
CA GLY A 98 -12.08 -8.50 -8.41
C GLY A 98 -11.57 -7.81 -7.14
N ILE A 99 -10.61 -8.41 -6.43
CA ILE A 99 -9.91 -7.77 -5.30
C ILE A 99 -8.41 -7.87 -5.58
N ASP A 100 -7.71 -6.74 -5.67
CA ASP A 100 -6.26 -6.76 -5.93
C ASP A 100 -5.44 -6.72 -4.62
N GLY A 101 -6.01 -6.11 -3.57
CA GLY A 101 -5.37 -6.04 -2.25
C GLY A 101 -6.35 -5.76 -1.11
N ARG A 102 -5.82 -5.76 0.11
CA ARG A 102 -6.60 -5.60 1.36
C ARG A 102 -5.93 -4.63 2.32
N ILE A 103 -6.70 -3.71 2.91
CA ILE A 103 -6.24 -2.86 4.03
C ILE A 103 -6.79 -3.41 5.33
N PHE A 104 -5.94 -3.53 6.35
CA PHE A 104 -6.33 -3.88 7.71
C PHE A 104 -6.22 -2.63 8.61
N PRO A 105 -7.34 -2.05 9.08
CA PRO A 105 -7.32 -0.84 9.89
C PRO A 105 -6.63 -1.08 11.24
N VAL A 106 -5.70 -0.20 11.59
CA VAL A 106 -4.94 -0.27 12.86
C VAL A 106 -5.86 -0.12 14.08
N SER A 107 -7.00 0.55 13.95
CA SER A 107 -8.01 0.68 15.01
C SER A 107 -8.65 -0.64 15.43
N ALA A 108 -8.56 -1.68 14.60
CA ALA A 108 -9.03 -3.02 14.94
C ALA A 108 -8.01 -3.82 15.76
N ALA A 109 -6.74 -3.39 15.81
CA ALA A 109 -5.69 -4.12 16.51
C ALA A 109 -5.98 -4.14 18.02
N PRO A 110 -6.03 -5.32 18.66
CA PRO A 110 -6.34 -5.41 20.08
C PRO A 110 -5.25 -4.69 20.90
N GLN A 111 -5.67 -3.71 21.72
CA GLN A 111 -4.79 -3.10 22.70
C GLN A 111 -4.60 -4.09 23.88
N LYS A 112 -3.49 -4.84 23.83
CA LYS A 112 -2.97 -5.83 24.80
C LYS A 112 -3.50 -7.28 24.61
N PRO A 113 -2.62 -8.30 24.74
CA PRO A 113 -3.03 -9.69 24.82
C PRO A 113 -3.59 -9.97 26.21
N GLY A 114 -4.91 -10.08 26.32
CA GLY A 114 -5.60 -10.35 27.57
C GLY A 114 -6.85 -11.17 27.36
N ALA A 115 -6.79 -12.26 26.60
CA ALA A 115 -7.90 -13.21 26.51
C ALA A 115 -7.58 -14.51 27.28
N ARG A 116 -8.51 -14.92 28.14
CA ARG A 116 -8.46 -16.20 28.86
C ARG A 116 -8.78 -17.34 27.89
N ALA A 117 -8.21 -18.52 28.15
CA ALA A 117 -8.44 -19.72 27.36
C ALA A 117 -9.94 -20.10 27.35
N GLY A 118 -10.56 -20.03 26.17
CA GLY A 118 -11.95 -20.47 25.94
C GLY A 118 -12.85 -19.50 25.17
N GLU A 119 -12.46 -18.24 24.99
CA GLU A 119 -13.19 -17.27 24.16
C GLU A 119 -12.73 -17.37 22.69
N THR A 120 -13.67 -17.35 21.75
CA THR A 120 -13.36 -17.23 20.31
C THR A 120 -12.42 -16.04 20.13
N ALA A 121 -11.22 -16.32 19.61
CA ALA A 121 -10.09 -15.43 19.78
C ALA A 121 -10.42 -14.01 19.24
N PRO A 122 -10.18 -12.94 20.03
CA PRO A 122 -10.24 -11.54 19.58
C PRO A 122 -9.42 -11.27 18.30
N PHE A 123 -8.49 -12.17 18.00
CA PHE A 123 -7.66 -12.18 16.80
C PHE A 123 -8.42 -12.57 15.52
N ALA A 124 -9.42 -13.46 15.59
CA ALA A 124 -10.22 -13.87 14.42
C ALA A 124 -11.21 -12.77 13.99
N GLU A 125 -11.87 -12.12 14.96
CA GLU A 125 -12.72 -10.94 14.72
C GLU A 125 -11.89 -9.74 14.22
N PHE A 126 -10.65 -9.60 14.70
CA PHE A 126 -9.69 -8.60 14.20
C PHE A 126 -9.36 -8.80 12.72
N MET A 127 -9.08 -10.05 12.31
CA MET A 127 -8.71 -10.37 10.91
C MET A 127 -9.90 -10.27 9.94
N ASP A 128 -11.14 -10.23 10.42
CA ASP A 128 -12.33 -10.06 9.57
C ASP A 128 -12.62 -8.58 9.25
N GLN A 129 -11.98 -7.64 9.93
CA GLN A 129 -12.05 -6.23 9.55
C GLN A 129 -10.96 -5.92 8.52
N TRP A 130 -11.31 -6.03 7.25
CA TRP A 130 -10.47 -5.57 6.14
C TRP A 130 -11.28 -4.84 5.06
N TYR A 131 -10.60 -4.00 4.31
CA TYR A 131 -11.19 -3.23 3.22
C TYR A 131 -10.58 -3.65 1.87
N PRO A 132 -11.40 -4.06 0.89
CA PRO A 132 -10.92 -4.40 -0.44
C PRO A 132 -10.34 -3.18 -1.14
N ILE A 133 -9.27 -3.41 -1.89
CA ILE A 133 -8.69 -2.47 -2.84
C ILE A 133 -8.83 -3.08 -4.23
N GLN A 134 -9.40 -2.32 -5.16
CA GLN A 134 -9.30 -2.59 -6.59
C GLN A 134 -8.52 -1.46 -7.24
N VAL A 135 -7.54 -1.81 -8.06
CA VAL A 135 -6.69 -0.92 -8.83
C VAL A 135 -6.97 -1.14 -10.31
N LYS A 136 -7.07 -0.04 -11.07
CA LYS A 136 -7.13 -0.06 -12.53
C LYS A 136 -6.14 0.94 -13.11
N GLN A 137 -5.13 0.44 -13.81
CA GLN A 137 -4.16 1.26 -14.53
C GLN A 137 -4.76 1.85 -15.81
N LYS A 138 -5.65 2.84 -15.67
CA LYS A 138 -6.33 3.48 -16.79
C LYS A 138 -6.66 4.93 -16.53
N ASP A 139 -6.74 5.72 -17.61
CA ASP A 139 -6.95 7.17 -17.53
C ASP A 139 -8.25 7.54 -16.83
N LYS A 140 -9.35 6.84 -17.11
CA LYS A 140 -10.63 7.03 -16.43
C LYS A 140 -11.36 5.72 -16.15
N ALA A 141 -11.78 5.52 -14.91
CA ALA A 141 -12.71 4.48 -14.52
C ALA A 141 -14.15 4.83 -14.87
N GLY A 142 -14.83 3.86 -15.47
CA GLY A 142 -16.20 3.96 -15.93
C GLY A 142 -17.14 3.33 -14.91
N ARG A 143 -18.43 3.58 -15.11
CA ARG A 143 -19.51 2.92 -14.37
C ARG A 143 -19.39 1.39 -14.33
N PRO A 144 -19.07 0.67 -15.44
CA PRO A 144 -18.97 -0.80 -15.39
C PRO A 144 -17.91 -1.33 -14.41
N ASP A 145 -16.84 -0.58 -14.18
CA ASP A 145 -15.80 -0.97 -13.23
C ASP A 145 -16.25 -0.80 -11.79
N ILE A 146 -17.02 0.26 -11.53
CA ILE A 146 -17.64 0.51 -10.22
C ILE A 146 -18.71 -0.55 -9.96
N ASP A 147 -19.61 -0.80 -10.91
CA ASP A 147 -20.64 -1.85 -10.80
C ASP A 147 -20.01 -3.21 -10.44
N SER A 148 -18.89 -3.55 -11.08
CA SER A 148 -18.15 -4.79 -10.80
C SER A 148 -17.60 -4.82 -9.38
N PHE A 149 -17.07 -3.70 -8.89
CA PHE A 149 -16.54 -3.59 -7.53
C PHE A 149 -17.64 -3.55 -6.46
N GLU A 150 -18.79 -2.96 -6.74
CA GLU A 150 -19.97 -3.01 -5.88
C GLU A 150 -20.42 -4.45 -5.66
N ALA A 151 -20.47 -5.26 -6.73
CA ALA A 151 -20.81 -6.68 -6.63
C ALA A 151 -19.83 -7.43 -5.71
N VAL A 152 -18.53 -7.08 -5.76
CA VAL A 152 -17.52 -7.62 -4.84
C VAL A 152 -17.80 -7.18 -3.41
N MET A 153 -18.03 -5.89 -3.16
CA MET A 153 -18.32 -5.39 -1.81
C MET A 153 -19.59 -5.98 -1.20
N VAL A 154 -20.62 -6.22 -2.00
CA VAL A 154 -21.84 -6.88 -1.56
C VAL A 154 -21.59 -8.35 -1.24
N ARG A 155 -20.92 -9.08 -2.13
CA ARG A 155 -20.61 -10.51 -1.96
C ARG A 155 -19.77 -10.77 -0.72
N GLU A 156 -18.77 -9.93 -0.48
CA GLU A 156 -17.83 -10.07 0.63
C GLU A 156 -18.33 -9.36 1.91
N GLU A 157 -19.54 -8.78 1.89
CA GLU A 157 -20.17 -8.04 3.00
C GLU A 157 -19.29 -6.90 3.56
N ARG A 158 -18.54 -6.21 2.70
CA ARG A 158 -17.61 -5.15 3.12
C ARG A 158 -18.30 -3.80 3.17
N ALA A 159 -18.20 -3.12 4.32
CA ALA A 159 -18.79 -1.81 4.54
C ALA A 159 -18.02 -0.68 3.85
N LYS A 160 -16.73 -0.86 3.58
CA LYS A 160 -15.86 0.15 2.97
C LYS A 160 -14.86 -0.52 2.03
N GLY A 161 -14.60 0.10 0.89
CA GLY A 161 -13.59 -0.33 -0.10
C GLY A 161 -12.91 0.85 -0.77
N PHE A 162 -11.76 0.60 -1.39
CA PHE A 162 -10.94 1.61 -2.07
C PHE A 162 -10.83 1.25 -3.55
N PHE A 163 -11.05 2.23 -4.42
CA PHE A 163 -10.91 2.06 -5.86
C PHE A 163 -9.88 3.03 -6.40
N VAL A 164 -8.84 2.54 -7.06
CA VAL A 164 -7.71 3.35 -7.56
C VAL A 164 -7.70 3.40 -9.09
N ALA A 165 -7.60 4.60 -9.65
CA ALA A 165 -7.41 4.81 -11.10
C ALA A 165 -6.68 6.15 -11.36
N PHE A 166 -6.33 6.50 -12.60
CA PHE A 166 -5.82 7.85 -12.88
C PHE A 166 -6.91 8.92 -12.86
N GLY A 167 -8.18 8.52 -12.94
CA GLY A 167 -9.34 9.39 -12.92
C GLY A 167 -10.64 8.59 -12.98
N PHE A 168 -11.76 9.30 -12.88
CA PHE A 168 -13.11 8.72 -12.89
C PHE A 168 -14.00 9.49 -13.86
N THR A 169 -14.93 8.78 -14.50
CA THR A 169 -16.00 9.40 -15.28
C THR A 169 -17.10 9.94 -14.36
N SER A 170 -17.88 10.92 -14.81
CA SER A 170 -19.00 11.46 -14.04
C SER A 170 -20.04 10.39 -13.71
N ASP A 171 -20.25 9.44 -14.63
CA ASP A 171 -21.16 8.30 -14.43
C ASP A 171 -20.66 7.37 -13.33
N ALA A 172 -19.35 7.09 -13.28
CA ALA A 172 -18.74 6.31 -12.21
C ALA A 172 -18.95 6.98 -10.85
N MET A 173 -18.72 8.30 -10.75
CA MET A 173 -18.94 9.04 -9.50
C MET A 173 -20.41 9.04 -9.07
N THR A 174 -21.33 9.19 -10.03
CA THR A 174 -22.78 9.14 -9.78
C THR A 174 -23.20 7.76 -9.28
N GLU A 175 -22.60 6.69 -9.79
CA GLU A 175 -22.87 5.33 -9.34
C GLU A 175 -22.36 5.08 -7.91
N ILE A 176 -21.13 5.52 -7.59
CA ILE A 176 -20.59 5.46 -6.22
C ILE A 176 -21.54 6.11 -5.21
N ASP A 177 -22.04 7.31 -5.53
CA ASP A 177 -23.00 8.02 -4.68
C ASP A 177 -24.33 7.27 -4.56
N ARG A 178 -24.81 6.66 -5.65
CA ARG A 178 -26.03 5.85 -5.64
C ARG A 178 -25.85 4.63 -4.72
N PHE A 179 -24.74 3.91 -4.85
CA PHE A 179 -24.45 2.72 -4.06
C PHE A 179 -24.41 3.02 -2.56
N PHE A 180 -23.78 4.13 -2.17
CA PHE A 180 -23.77 4.58 -0.79
C PHE A 180 -25.19 4.86 -0.27
N ARG A 181 -26.03 5.58 -1.03
CA ARG A 181 -27.41 5.89 -0.61
C ARG A 181 -28.29 4.64 -0.48
N GLN A 182 -28.07 3.63 -1.32
CA GLN A 182 -28.88 2.41 -1.32
C GLN A 182 -28.46 1.42 -0.25
N THR A 183 -27.16 1.29 0.01
CA THR A 183 -26.61 0.19 0.82
C THR A 183 -25.94 0.64 2.10
N GLY A 184 -25.61 1.93 2.24
CA GLY A 184 -24.76 2.47 3.29
C GLY A 184 -23.27 2.09 3.17
N LYS A 185 -22.88 1.29 2.17
CA LYS A 185 -21.49 0.90 1.93
C LYS A 185 -20.73 2.01 1.21
N VAL A 186 -19.46 2.21 1.58
CA VAL A 186 -18.64 3.33 1.10
C VAL A 186 -17.56 2.84 0.13
N ILE A 187 -17.58 3.34 -1.10
CA ILE A 187 -16.44 3.25 -2.02
C ILE A 187 -15.68 4.56 -1.94
N VAL A 188 -14.37 4.49 -1.65
CA VAL A 188 -13.47 5.64 -1.69
C VAL A 188 -12.74 5.63 -3.03
N PRO A 189 -13.14 6.47 -4.00
CA PRO A 189 -12.39 6.64 -5.24
C PRO A 189 -11.13 7.46 -4.96
N LEU A 190 -9.96 6.91 -5.30
CA LEU A 190 -8.67 7.59 -5.18
C LEU A 190 -8.02 7.69 -6.55
N THR A 191 -7.65 8.90 -6.94
CA THR A 191 -6.82 9.07 -8.12
C THR A 191 -5.36 8.81 -7.80
N VAL A 192 -4.59 8.39 -8.79
CA VAL A 192 -3.12 8.31 -8.68
C VAL A 192 -2.53 9.63 -8.19
N LYS A 193 -3.13 10.76 -8.60
CA LYS A 193 -2.70 12.08 -8.15
C LYS A 193 -2.95 12.26 -6.65
N ASP A 194 -4.12 11.86 -6.13
CA ASP A 194 -4.42 11.95 -4.70
C ASP A 194 -3.38 11.18 -3.87
N ILE A 195 -3.00 9.98 -4.33
CA ILE A 195 -1.98 9.13 -3.68
C ILE A 195 -0.60 9.81 -3.71
N LEU A 196 -0.21 10.42 -4.83
CA LEU A 196 1.06 11.16 -4.93
C LEU A 196 1.05 12.45 -4.11
N ASP A 197 -0.06 13.17 -4.08
CA ASP A 197 -0.20 14.45 -3.38
C ASP A 197 -0.22 14.25 -1.85
N GLU A 198 -0.82 13.16 -1.34
CA GLU A 198 -0.70 12.77 0.08
C GLU A 198 0.75 12.41 0.48
N GLN A 199 1.54 11.85 -0.43
CA GLN A 199 2.99 11.67 -0.24
C GLN A 199 3.79 12.99 -0.34
N ILE A 200 3.24 14.02 -1.01
CA ILE A 200 3.81 15.38 -1.05
C ILE A 200 3.41 16.18 0.20
N ALA A 201 2.24 15.93 0.79
CA ALA A 201 1.79 16.59 2.03
C ALA A 201 2.72 16.31 3.23
N GLN A 202 3.38 15.15 3.27
CA GLN A 202 4.44 14.85 4.26
C GLN A 202 5.76 15.59 4.01
N LYS A 203 5.95 16.28 2.87
CA LYS A 203 7.14 17.11 2.58
C LYS A 203 6.95 18.59 2.90
N LEU A 204 5.81 19.00 3.45
CA LEU A 204 5.53 20.37 3.89
C LEU A 204 5.14 20.48 5.37
N ALA A 205 5.29 19.39 6.14
CA ALA A 205 5.16 19.36 7.59
C ALA A 205 6.54 19.38 8.26
#